data_AF-A0A292YRY0-F1
#
_entry.id   AF-A0A292YRY0-F1
#
_cell.length_a   1.000
_cell.length_b   1.000
_cell.length_c   1.000
_cell.angle_alpha   90.00
_cell.angle_beta   90.00
_cell.angle_gamma   90.00
#
_symmetry.space_group_name_H-M   'P 1'
#
loop_
_entity.id
_entity.type
_entity.pdbx_description
1 polymer ?
#
loop_
_entity_poly.entity_id
_entity_poly.type
_entity_poly.pdbx_seq_one_letter_code
_entity_poly.pdbx_strand_id
1 'polypeptide(L)'
;MKNIQVIDGAVNSTFDVYEVDDNLFDTLFPNDQDIAFLSDFPDIDNNPTFWSQLYSNKVNKKSIVGIHGTLHLTGSYVEEENFPNRKESDARRR
;
A
#
# COMPACT_ATOMS: atom_id res chain seq x y z
N MET A 1 8.07 10.10 -8.09
CA MET A 1 8.34 8.81 -7.43
C MET A 1 7.90 8.89 -5.99
N LYS A 2 7.20 7.88 -5.52
CA LYS A 2 6.61 7.80 -4.18
C LYS A 2 6.95 6.46 -3.54
N ASN A 3 7.17 6.50 -2.23
CA ASN A 3 7.43 5.29 -1.44
C ASN A 3 6.13 4.76 -0.86
N ILE A 4 5.81 3.49 -1.13
CA ILE A 4 4.65 2.82 -0.54
C ILE A 4 5.10 1.66 0.34
N GLN A 5 4.50 1.55 1.52
CA GLN A 5 4.69 0.39 2.39
C GLN A 5 3.63 -0.66 2.03
N VAL A 6 4.03 -1.92 1.91
CA VAL A 6 3.10 -3.03 1.69
C VAL A 6 3.01 -3.85 2.97
N ILE A 7 1.78 -4.18 3.37
CA ILE A 7 1.49 -5.00 4.54
C ILE A 7 0.67 -6.19 4.08
N ASP A 8 1.20 -7.40 4.29
CA ASP A 8 0.49 -8.63 3.99
C ASP A 8 -0.09 -9.29 5.26
N GLY A 9 -0.92 -10.33 5.05
CA GLY A 9 -1.58 -11.07 6.13
C GLY A 9 -0.76 -12.19 6.76
N ALA A 10 0.44 -12.46 6.27
CA ALA A 10 1.24 -13.57 6.77
C ALA A 10 1.81 -13.25 8.17
N VAL A 11 1.93 -14.28 9.01
CA VAL A 11 2.50 -14.14 10.37
C VAL A 11 3.96 -13.67 10.32
N ASN A 12 4.67 -13.99 9.25
CA ASN A 12 6.02 -13.53 8.95
C ASN A 12 6.05 -12.34 7.98
N SER A 13 4.94 -11.61 7.83
CA SER A 13 4.85 -10.45 6.94
C SER A 13 5.98 -9.47 7.22
N THR A 14 6.63 -9.04 6.15
CA THR A 14 7.62 -7.97 6.19
C THR A 14 6.97 -6.66 5.80
N PHE A 15 7.28 -5.60 6.56
CA PHE A 15 6.90 -4.22 6.22
C PHE A 15 7.87 -3.68 5.17
N ASP A 16 7.77 -4.23 3.97
CA ASP A 16 8.60 -3.86 2.84
C ASP A 16 8.11 -2.56 2.21
N VAL A 17 9.06 -1.79 1.67
CA VAL A 17 8.79 -0.52 1.03
C VAL A 17 9.23 -0.60 -0.43
N TYR A 18 8.39 -0.08 -1.31
CA TYR A 18 8.58 -0.08 -2.75
C TYR A 18 8.47 1.34 -3.28
N GLU A 19 9.26 1.63 -4.30
CA GLU A 19 9.16 2.90 -5.03
C GLU A 19 8.26 2.72 -6.26
N VAL A 20 7.27 3.60 -6.38
CA VAL A 20 6.32 3.62 -7.50
C VAL A 20 6.37 4.99 -8.19
N ASP A 21 6.01 5.03 -9.47
CA ASP A 21 5.84 6.30 -10.17
C ASP A 21 4.57 7.02 -9.70
N ASP A 22 4.50 8.32 -9.99
CA ASP A 22 3.41 9.16 -9.49
C ASP A 22 2.05 8.77 -10.09
N ASN A 23 1.99 8.26 -11.34
CA ASN A 23 0.72 7.83 -11.94
C ASN A 23 0.19 6.56 -11.27
N LEU A 24 1.08 5.60 -11.00
CA LEU A 24 0.72 4.39 -10.28
C LEU A 24 0.31 4.68 -8.85
N PHE A 25 1.01 5.61 -8.20
CA PHE A 25 0.63 6.10 -6.88
C PHE A 25 -0.76 6.73 -6.88
N ASP A 26 -1.05 7.64 -7.81
CA ASP A 26 -2.36 8.29 -7.92
C ASP A 26 -3.50 7.31 -8.25
N THR A 27 -3.17 6.20 -8.91
CA THR A 27 -4.12 5.11 -9.19
C THR A 27 -4.47 4.34 -7.91
N LEU A 28 -3.47 4.06 -7.06
CA LEU A 28 -3.64 3.33 -5.81
C LEU A 28 -4.19 4.20 -4.67
N PHE A 29 -3.87 5.50 -4.68
CA PHE A 29 -4.18 6.44 -3.61
C PHE A 29 -4.87 7.71 -4.15
N PRO A 30 -6.04 7.60 -4.78
CA PRO A 30 -6.74 8.76 -5.33
C PRO A 30 -7.23 9.70 -4.22
N ASN A 31 -7.46 10.99 -4.55
CA ASN A 31 -8.08 11.97 -3.63
C ASN A 31 -7.31 12.19 -2.30
N ASP A 32 -5.97 12.24 -2.35
CA ASP A 32 -5.14 12.49 -1.17
C ASP A 32 -5.32 11.40 -0.09
N GLN A 33 -5.53 10.16 -0.55
CA GLN A 33 -5.52 8.97 0.28
C GLN A 33 -4.09 8.58 0.62
N ASP A 34 -3.93 7.89 1.73
CA ASP A 34 -2.63 7.39 2.20
C ASP A 34 -2.71 5.92 2.67
N ILE A 35 -3.92 5.34 2.67
CA ILE A 35 -4.18 3.93 2.86
C ILE A 35 -4.84 3.37 1.60
N ALA A 36 -4.54 2.13 1.22
CA ALA A 36 -5.19 1.41 0.14
C ALA A 36 -5.37 -0.05 0.55
N PHE A 37 -6.46 -0.68 0.13
CA PHE A 37 -6.67 -2.12 0.32
C PHE A 37 -6.74 -2.79 -1.04
N LEU A 38 -6.03 -3.91 -1.21
CA LEU A 38 -5.98 -4.63 -2.48
C LEU A 38 -7.38 -5.09 -2.94
N SER A 39 -8.28 -5.35 -2.00
CA SER A 39 -9.71 -5.65 -2.23
C SER A 39 -10.44 -4.57 -3.03
N ASP A 40 -10.02 -3.31 -2.94
CA ASP A 40 -10.58 -2.20 -3.74
C ASP A 40 -10.14 -2.27 -5.22
N PHE A 41 -9.10 -3.05 -5.56
CA PHE A 41 -8.46 -3.08 -6.88
C PHE A 41 -8.39 -4.50 -7.48
N PRO A 42 -9.54 -5.13 -7.82
CA PRO A 42 -9.58 -6.49 -8.35
C PRO A 42 -8.82 -6.66 -9.68
N ASP A 43 -8.73 -5.59 -10.48
CA ASP A 43 -7.99 -5.59 -11.76
C ASP A 43 -6.46 -5.61 -11.54
N ILE A 44 -5.99 -5.06 -10.41
CA ILE A 44 -4.57 -5.04 -10.05
C ILE A 44 -4.16 -6.36 -9.41
N ASP A 45 -5.02 -6.94 -8.56
CA ASP A 45 -4.76 -8.22 -7.90
C ASP A 45 -4.41 -9.32 -8.92
N ASN A 46 -5.17 -9.39 -10.01
CA ASN A 46 -4.96 -10.38 -11.08
C ASN A 46 -3.88 -9.99 -12.11
N ASN A 47 -3.17 -8.87 -11.92
CA ASN A 47 -2.18 -8.38 -12.88
C ASN A 47 -0.75 -8.79 -12.48
N PRO A 48 -0.18 -9.87 -13.05
CA PRO A 48 1.16 -10.33 -12.69
C PRO A 48 2.26 -9.33 -13.10
N THR A 49 2.03 -8.52 -14.14
CA THR A 49 2.99 -7.50 -14.59
C THR A 49 3.13 -6.39 -13.55
N PHE A 50 2.02 -5.94 -12.97
CA PHE A 50 2.04 -4.96 -11.88
C PHE A 50 2.89 -5.48 -10.70
N TRP A 51 2.62 -6.70 -10.22
CA TRP A 51 3.35 -7.29 -9.11
C TRP A 51 4.84 -7.46 -9.39
N SER A 52 5.19 -7.93 -10.59
CA SER A 52 6.59 -8.07 -11.00
C SER A 52 7.32 -6.72 -11.01
N GLN A 53 6.65 -5.66 -11.49
CA GLN A 53 7.22 -4.32 -11.51
C GLN A 53 7.37 -3.76 -10.10
N LEU A 54 6.33 -3.89 -9.27
CA LEU A 54 6.34 -3.45 -7.88
C LEU A 54 7.48 -4.12 -7.11
N TYR A 55 7.56 -5.45 -7.16
CA TYR A 55 8.58 -6.22 -6.43
C TYR A 55 10.01 -5.96 -6.91
N SER A 56 10.19 -5.56 -8.17
CA SER A 56 11.50 -5.18 -8.71
C SER A 56 12.02 -3.86 -8.15
N ASN A 57 11.13 -2.99 -7.67
CA ASN A 57 11.45 -1.65 -7.14
C ASN A 57 11.49 -1.61 -5.60
N LYS A 58 11.92 -2.71 -4.97
CA LYS A 58 12.08 -2.76 -3.51
C LYS A 58 13.18 -1.81 -3.05
N VAL A 59 12.88 -0.96 -2.06
CA VAL A 59 13.82 0.01 -1.51
C VAL A 59 14.14 -0.25 -0.04
N ASN A 60 15.34 0.17 0.38
CA ASN A 60 15.71 0.10 1.78
C ASN A 60 15.01 1.23 2.56
N LYS A 61 14.09 0.85 3.46
CA LYS A 61 13.33 1.80 4.30
C LYS A 61 14.20 2.74 5.16
N LYS A 62 15.47 2.41 5.39
CA LYS A 62 16.41 3.29 6.12
C LYS A 62 17.03 4.38 5.25
N SER A 63 16.90 4.27 3.94
CA SER A 63 17.53 5.15 2.96
C SER A 63 16.54 6.09 2.27
N ILE A 64 15.24 5.91 2.53
CA ILE A 64 14.17 6.72 1.95
C ILE A 64 13.78 7.87 2.87
N VAL A 65 13.13 8.88 2.29
CA VAL A 65 12.51 9.98 3.02
C VAL A 65 10.99 9.77 3.02
N GLY A 66 10.49 9.25 4.14
CA GLY A 66 9.06 9.08 4.37
C GLY A 66 8.38 7.96 3.59
N ILE A 67 7.19 7.60 4.06
CA ILE A 67 6.24 6.70 3.41
C ILE A 67 5.06 7.57 3.00
N HIS A 68 4.65 7.45 1.73
CA HIS A 68 3.60 8.29 1.15
C HIS A 68 2.24 7.58 1.13
N GLY A 69 2.25 6.25 1.13
CA GLY A 69 1.03 5.46 1.22
C GLY A 69 1.30 4.05 1.76
N THR A 70 0.27 3.41 2.30
CA THR A 70 0.31 2.05 2.82
C THR A 70 -0.72 1.18 2.10
N LEU A 71 -0.25 0.13 1.43
CA LEU A 71 -1.08 -0.84 0.73
C LEU A 71 -1.24 -2.11 1.59
N HIS A 72 -2.47 -2.42 1.95
CA HIS A 72 -2.84 -3.65 2.66
C HIS A 72 -3.23 -4.73 1.64
N LEU A 73 -2.52 -5.85 1.68
CA LEU A 73 -2.85 -7.02 0.86
C LEU A 73 -3.91 -7.88 1.54
N THR A 74 -4.46 -8.81 0.76
CA THR A 74 -5.41 -9.81 1.24
C THR A 74 -4.87 -10.54 2.48
N GLY A 75 -5.69 -10.60 3.53
CA GLY A 75 -5.38 -11.24 4.80
C GLY A 75 -4.73 -10.33 5.85
N SER A 76 -4.49 -9.04 5.55
CA SER A 76 -4.10 -8.08 6.59
C SER A 76 -5.15 -8.04 7.71
N TYR A 77 -4.72 -7.98 8.97
CA TYR A 77 -5.61 -7.89 10.14
C TYR A 77 -6.30 -6.52 10.30
N VAL A 78 -6.05 -5.59 9.38
CA VAL A 78 -6.62 -4.26 9.43
C VAL A 78 -8.00 -4.28 8.80
N GLU A 79 -9.01 -4.02 9.63
CA GLU A 79 -10.41 -3.94 9.20
C GLU A 79 -10.65 -2.66 8.38
N GLU A 80 -11.01 -2.82 7.11
CA GLU A 80 -11.25 -1.73 6.14
C GLU A 80 -12.29 -0.70 6.61
N GLU A 81 -13.26 -1.16 7.41
CA GLU A 81 -14.34 -0.33 7.95
C GLU A 81 -13.83 0.81 8.86
N ASN A 82 -12.62 0.67 9.41
CA ASN A 82 -11.99 1.74 10.19
C ASN A 82 -11.40 2.86 9.32
N PHE A 83 -11.38 2.71 8.00
CA PHE A 83 -10.78 3.64 7.04
C PHE A 83 -11.75 4.01 5.90
N PRO A 84 -12.90 4.63 6.21
CA PRO A 84 -13.92 4.97 5.20
C PRO A 84 -13.44 5.96 4.14
N ASN A 85 -12.51 6.86 4.46
CA ASN A 85 -11.92 7.79 3.51
C ASN A 85 -10.55 7.33 3.01
N ARG A 86 -10.08 6.14 3.45
CA ARG A 86 -8.76 5.59 3.13
C ARG A 86 -7.62 6.55 3.53
N LYS A 87 -7.79 7.19 4.69
CA LYS A 87 -6.78 8.05 5.31
C LYS A 87 -6.39 7.51 6.67
N GLU A 88 -5.12 7.59 7.05
CA GLU A 88 -4.64 7.14 8.36
C GLU A 88 -5.30 7.93 9.50
N SER A 89 -5.74 9.17 9.25
CA SER A 89 -6.52 9.96 10.19
C SER A 89 -7.89 9.38 10.56
N ASP A 90 -8.43 8.46 9.74
CA ASP A 90 -9.70 7.79 10.05
C ASP A 90 -9.56 6.81 11.22
N ALA A 91 -8.36 6.28 11.43
CA ALA A 91 -8.09 5.28 12.45
C ALA A 91 -8.42 5.81 13.84
N ARG A 92 -9.41 5.18 14.50
CA ARG A 92 -9.71 5.46 15.90
C ARG A 92 -8.63 4.85 16.79
N ARG A 93 -7.64 5.67 17.14
CA ARG A 93 -6.61 5.31 18.14
C ARG A 93 -7.29 5.11 19.49
N ARG A 94 -7.19 3.89 20.04
CA ARG A 94 -7.65 3.54 21.39
C ARG A 94 -6.62 3.95 22.44
#